data_AF-A0A7S1NQK1-F1
#
_entry.id   AF-A0A7S1NQK1-F1
#
_cell.length_a   1.000
_cell.length_b   1.000
_cell.length_c   1.000
_cell.angle_alpha   90.00
_cell.angle_beta   90.00
_cell.angle_gamma   90.00
#
_symmetry.space_group_name_H-M   'P 1'
#
loop_
_entity.id
_entity.type
_entity.pdbx_description
1 polymer ?
#
loop_
_entity_poly.entity_id
_entity_poly.type
_entity_poly.pdbx_seq_one_letter_code
_entity_poly.pdbx_strand_id
1 'polypeptide(L)'
;FRLFCGLPRFPTVHLRSIRARYFMERAINSLLPHAADSSRCIPAWYKKDHVCPHGDLLIGGVTWPFKDRGSLLTSVCVFYSQVPNLLATIVVVALVVAVFKGPFSGTFKRRTLLPDILFIAFGWIMYLFGDGFIKMLFVSPRPVGTCNITCGMPSSHSTEALGYFVWMLLEGRFATHHMDTLSFVRWWKHFCHVTRLRRSSLAGASPVASPLRSPSPSPRWASSPLRGRRWGPG
;
A
#
# COMPACT_ATOMS: atom_id res chain seq x y z
N PHE A 1 -1.98 14.92 -7.45
CA PHE A 1 -1.37 13.71 -8.03
C PHE A 1 0.17 13.68 -8.09
N ARG A 2 0.91 14.71 -7.66
CA ARG A 2 2.40 14.68 -7.58
C ARG A 2 2.99 13.98 -6.32
N LEU A 3 2.16 13.39 -5.47
CA LEU A 3 2.58 12.82 -4.18
C LEU A 3 3.07 11.36 -4.25
N PHE A 4 3.00 10.70 -5.42
CA PHE A 4 3.41 9.29 -5.57
C PHE A 4 4.64 9.06 -6.46
N CYS A 5 5.30 10.11 -6.98
CA CYS A 5 6.46 9.98 -7.87
C CYS A 5 7.80 9.68 -7.16
N GLY A 6 7.80 9.43 -5.85
CA GLY A 6 9.03 9.22 -5.07
C GLY A 6 9.15 7.87 -4.37
N LEU A 7 8.26 6.91 -4.65
CA LEU A 7 8.40 5.58 -4.05
C LEU A 7 9.61 4.87 -4.65
N PRO A 8 10.55 4.37 -3.82
CA PRO A 8 11.68 3.59 -4.31
C PRO A 8 11.16 2.37 -5.08
N ARG A 9 11.82 2.04 -6.20
CA ARG A 9 11.57 0.79 -6.91
C ARG A 9 11.72 -0.36 -5.91
N PHE A 10 10.61 -1.00 -5.55
CA PHE A 10 10.63 -2.15 -4.67
C PHE A 10 11.50 -3.24 -5.32
N PRO A 11 12.47 -3.83 -4.59
CA PRO A 11 13.19 -4.97 -5.10
C PRO A 11 12.18 -6.09 -5.37
N THR A 12 12.28 -6.68 -6.55
CA THR A 12 11.48 -7.83 -6.98
C THR A 12 11.67 -8.99 -6.00
N VAL A 13 10.77 -9.11 -5.02
CA VAL A 13 10.66 -10.26 -4.10
C VAL A 13 10.05 -11.44 -4.87
N HIS A 14 10.71 -11.89 -5.94
CA HIS A 14 10.08 -12.78 -6.91
C HIS A 14 10.42 -14.27 -6.72
N LEU A 15 11.48 -14.63 -5.98
CA LEU A 15 12.00 -16.01 -6.02
C LEU A 15 11.78 -16.85 -4.76
N ARG A 16 11.75 -16.27 -3.56
CA ARG A 16 11.59 -17.08 -2.32
C ARG A 16 10.14 -17.49 -2.02
N SER A 17 9.16 -16.72 -2.48
CA SER A 17 7.72 -17.04 -2.32
C SER A 17 7.27 -18.24 -3.19
N ILE A 18 7.93 -18.47 -4.32
CA ILE A 18 7.56 -19.52 -5.27
C ILE A 18 7.77 -20.92 -4.68
N ARG A 19 8.87 -21.15 -3.96
CA ARG A 19 9.22 -22.47 -3.42
C ARG A 19 8.23 -22.97 -2.36
N ALA A 20 7.70 -22.06 -1.54
CA ALA A 20 6.69 -22.39 -0.53
C ALA A 20 5.33 -22.75 -1.15
N ARG A 21 4.93 -22.07 -2.24
CA ARG A 21 3.73 -22.43 -2.99
C ARG A 21 3.83 -23.81 -3.63
N TYR A 22 4.96 -24.12 -4.26
CA TYR A 22 5.20 -25.45 -4.84
C TYR A 22 5.12 -26.57 -3.80
N PHE A 23 5.58 -26.35 -2.57
CA PHE A 23 5.53 -27.37 -1.52
C PHE A 23 4.10 -27.67 -1.05
N MET A 24 3.28 -26.63 -0.83
CA MET A 24 1.87 -26.82 -0.50
C MET A 24 1.10 -27.46 -1.66
N GLU A 25 1.32 -27.03 -2.91
CA GLU A 25 0.67 -27.66 -4.07
C GLU A 25 0.99 -29.15 -4.17
N ARG A 26 2.24 -29.56 -3.90
CA ARG A 26 2.64 -30.97 -3.96
C ARG A 26 1.97 -31.81 -2.86
N ALA A 27 1.89 -31.30 -1.64
CA ALA A 27 1.22 -31.99 -0.53
C ALA A 27 -0.29 -32.14 -0.77
N ILE A 28 -0.91 -31.17 -1.42
CA ILE A 28 -2.35 -31.24 -1.69
C ILE A 28 -2.65 -32.12 -2.91
N ASN A 29 -1.80 -32.09 -3.95
CA ASN A 29 -1.91 -33.01 -5.09
C ASN A 29 -1.76 -34.48 -4.67
N SER A 30 -1.06 -34.79 -3.58
CA SER A 30 -1.04 -36.16 -3.02
C SER A 30 -2.33 -36.57 -2.31
N LEU A 31 -3.15 -35.61 -1.85
CA LEU A 31 -4.41 -35.89 -1.15
C LEU A 31 -5.60 -35.98 -2.10
N LEU A 32 -5.52 -35.36 -3.28
CA LEU A 32 -6.58 -35.33 -4.29
C LEU A 32 -6.00 -35.78 -5.64
N PRO A 33 -5.98 -37.10 -5.95
CA PRO A 33 -5.44 -37.61 -7.21
C PRO A 33 -6.24 -37.17 -8.46
N HIS A 34 -7.42 -36.56 -8.25
CA HIS A 34 -8.21 -35.90 -9.29
C HIS A 34 -8.11 -34.37 -9.27
N ALA A 35 -7.12 -33.79 -8.58
CA ALA A 35 -6.82 -32.37 -8.69
C ALA A 35 -6.68 -32.02 -10.17
N ALA A 36 -7.58 -31.19 -10.67
CA ALA A 36 -7.63 -30.85 -12.09
C ALA A 36 -6.29 -30.23 -12.52
N ASP A 37 -5.85 -30.58 -13.73
CA ASP A 37 -4.55 -30.22 -14.27
C ASP A 37 -4.34 -28.69 -14.28
N SER A 38 -3.65 -28.18 -13.24
CA SER A 38 -3.38 -26.76 -13.04
C SER A 38 -2.54 -26.16 -14.17
N SER A 39 -1.88 -26.99 -14.98
CA SER A 39 -1.13 -26.55 -16.16
C SER A 39 -2.01 -25.86 -17.21
N ARG A 40 -3.32 -26.08 -17.18
CA ARG A 40 -4.30 -25.40 -18.05
C ARG A 40 -4.50 -23.93 -17.69
N CYS A 41 -4.26 -23.55 -16.44
CA CYS A 41 -4.36 -22.15 -16.01
C CYS A 41 -3.11 -21.33 -16.30
N ILE A 42 -1.97 -22.00 -16.52
CA ILE A 42 -0.70 -21.32 -16.77
C ILE A 42 -0.73 -20.73 -18.18
N PRO A 43 -0.56 -19.40 -18.33
CA PRO A 43 -0.63 -18.77 -19.63
C PRO A 43 0.57 -19.15 -20.52
N ALA A 44 0.35 -19.19 -21.83
CA ALA A 44 1.37 -19.64 -22.80
C ALA A 44 2.67 -18.80 -22.77
N TRP A 45 2.58 -17.50 -22.48
CA TRP A 45 3.75 -16.63 -22.34
C TRP A 45 4.64 -17.05 -21.16
N TYR A 46 4.03 -17.46 -20.05
CA TYR A 46 4.76 -17.89 -18.86
C TYR A 46 5.43 -19.25 -19.08
N LYS A 47 4.78 -20.17 -19.82
CA LYS A 47 5.37 -21.47 -20.18
C LYS A 47 6.63 -21.36 -21.03
N LYS A 48 6.82 -20.24 -21.72
CA LYS A 48 7.98 -19.95 -22.58
C LYS A 48 9.03 -19.07 -21.89
N ASP A 49 8.92 -18.89 -20.57
CA ASP A 49 9.77 -18.00 -19.78
C ASP A 49 9.81 -16.56 -20.33
N HIS A 50 8.71 -16.11 -20.95
CA HIS A 50 8.58 -14.72 -21.41
C HIS A 50 8.00 -13.83 -20.32
N VAL A 51 8.39 -12.56 -20.34
CA VAL A 51 7.78 -11.52 -19.50
C VAL A 51 6.32 -11.31 -19.93
N CYS A 52 5.44 -10.99 -18.97
CA CYS A 52 4.04 -10.74 -19.29
C CYS A 52 3.89 -9.57 -20.29
N PRO A 53 3.21 -9.77 -21.43
CA PRO A 53 3.04 -8.72 -22.44
C PRO A 53 1.98 -7.67 -22.07
N HIS A 54 1.19 -7.92 -21.03
CA HIS A 54 0.01 -7.11 -20.70
C HIS A 54 0.27 -6.03 -19.65
N GLY A 55 1.29 -6.17 -18.80
CA GLY A 55 1.53 -5.24 -17.71
C GLY A 55 2.54 -5.75 -16.69
N ASP A 56 2.56 -5.07 -15.54
CA ASP A 56 3.31 -5.51 -14.38
C ASP A 56 2.37 -6.21 -13.38
N LEU A 57 2.83 -7.33 -12.80
CA LEU A 57 2.12 -7.99 -11.72
C LEU A 57 2.45 -7.30 -10.39
N LEU A 58 1.43 -6.74 -9.75
CA LEU A 58 1.53 -6.13 -8.42
C LEU A 58 1.34 -7.18 -7.32
N ILE A 59 1.71 -6.80 -6.10
CA ILE A 59 1.42 -7.57 -4.89
C ILE A 59 -0.08 -7.85 -4.80
N GLY A 60 -0.45 -9.06 -4.39
CA GLY A 60 -1.84 -9.52 -4.37
C GLY A 60 -2.34 -10.13 -5.69
N GLY A 61 -1.56 -10.05 -6.78
CA GLY A 61 -1.94 -10.67 -8.05
C GLY A 61 -2.82 -9.77 -8.93
N VAL A 62 -2.72 -8.45 -8.75
CA VAL A 62 -3.35 -7.42 -9.58
C VAL A 62 -2.42 -7.05 -10.73
N THR A 63 -2.95 -6.93 -11.95
CA THR A 63 -2.15 -6.50 -13.12
C THR A 63 -2.27 -5.00 -13.32
N TRP A 64 -1.13 -4.31 -13.45
CA TRP A 64 -1.09 -2.92 -13.90
C TRP A 64 -0.88 -2.89 -15.42
N PRO A 65 -1.94 -2.65 -16.22
CA PRO A 65 -1.86 -2.79 -17.67
C PRO A 65 -0.94 -1.74 -18.31
N PHE A 66 -0.13 -2.13 -19.30
CA PHE A 66 0.75 -1.20 -20.03
C PHE A 66 -0.04 -0.20 -20.88
N LYS A 67 -1.08 -0.68 -21.58
CA LYS A 67 -1.86 0.09 -22.55
C LYS A 67 -2.51 1.34 -21.94
N ASP A 68 -2.94 1.23 -20.68
CA ASP A 68 -3.69 2.28 -19.98
C ASP A 68 -2.91 2.92 -18.83
N ARG A 69 -1.57 2.86 -18.87
CA ARG A 69 -0.72 3.56 -17.88
C ARG A 69 -0.96 5.06 -17.99
N GLY A 70 -1.41 5.66 -16.89
CA GLY A 70 -1.72 7.08 -16.82
C GLY A 70 -3.21 7.41 -16.91
N SER A 71 -4.06 6.45 -17.29
CA SER A 71 -5.51 6.62 -17.16
C SER A 71 -5.90 6.74 -15.68
N LEU A 72 -6.63 7.80 -15.35
CA LEU A 72 -7.13 8.02 -13.98
C LEU A 72 -8.06 6.88 -13.57
N LEU A 73 -8.92 6.41 -14.49
CA LEU A 73 -9.83 5.31 -14.25
C LEU A 73 -9.07 4.02 -13.91
N THR A 74 -8.05 3.68 -14.71
CA THR A 74 -7.20 2.51 -14.46
C THR A 74 -6.51 2.60 -13.11
N SER A 75 -6.00 3.78 -12.76
CA SER A 75 -5.35 4.01 -11.46
C SER A 75 -6.31 3.80 -10.29
N VAL A 76 -7.55 4.29 -10.41
CA VAL A 76 -8.61 4.10 -9.40
C VAL A 76 -8.98 2.62 -9.29
N CYS A 77 -9.16 1.91 -10.41
CA CYS A 77 -9.48 0.48 -10.40
C CYS A 77 -8.37 -0.36 -9.74
N VAL A 78 -7.10 -0.09 -10.10
CA VAL A 78 -5.94 -0.76 -9.49
C VAL A 78 -5.87 -0.47 -7.99
N PHE A 79 -6.05 0.80 -7.59
CA PHE A 79 -6.07 1.15 -6.17
C PHE A 79 -7.20 0.47 -5.41
N TYR A 80 -8.41 0.46 -5.97
CA TYR A 80 -9.58 -0.15 -5.34
C TYR A 80 -9.41 -1.68 -5.19
N SER A 81 -8.80 -2.33 -6.17
CA SER A 81 -8.51 -3.77 -6.09
C SER A 81 -7.52 -4.15 -4.97
N GLN A 82 -6.75 -3.18 -4.46
CA GLN A 82 -5.80 -3.38 -3.35
C GLN A 82 -6.43 -3.14 -1.97
N VAL A 83 -7.66 -2.63 -1.89
CA VAL A 83 -8.33 -2.31 -0.62
C VAL A 83 -8.43 -3.52 0.32
N PRO A 84 -8.81 -4.73 -0.12
CA PRO A 84 -8.84 -5.90 0.76
C PRO A 84 -7.47 -6.23 1.38
N ASN A 85 -6.41 -6.20 0.57
CA ASN A 85 -5.03 -6.44 1.02
C ASN A 85 -4.59 -5.36 2.02
N LEU A 86 -4.90 -4.10 1.72
CA LEU A 86 -4.56 -2.97 2.58
C LEU A 86 -5.28 -3.07 3.93
N LEU A 87 -6.56 -3.43 3.93
CA LEU A 87 -7.35 -3.62 5.14
C LEU A 87 -6.76 -4.73 6.00
N ALA A 88 -6.49 -5.91 5.42
CA ALA A 88 -5.85 -7.02 6.13
C ALA A 88 -4.49 -6.60 6.71
N THR A 89 -3.69 -5.88 5.93
CA THR A 89 -2.37 -5.39 6.36
C THR A 89 -2.49 -4.42 7.54
N ILE A 90 -3.45 -3.48 7.50
CA ILE A 90 -3.67 -2.52 8.58
C ILE A 90 -4.05 -3.26 9.88
N VAL A 91 -4.95 -4.25 9.81
CA VAL A 91 -5.37 -5.02 10.99
C VAL A 91 -4.20 -5.83 11.55
N VAL A 92 -3.40 -6.48 10.71
CA VAL A 92 -2.20 -7.21 11.14
C VAL A 92 -1.18 -6.27 11.79
N VAL A 93 -0.90 -5.11 11.20
CA VAL A 93 0.02 -4.12 11.77
C VAL A 93 -0.53 -3.58 13.10
N ALA A 94 -1.83 -3.29 13.19
CA ALA A 94 -2.45 -2.84 14.42
C ALA A 94 -2.35 -3.89 15.53
N LEU A 95 -2.61 -5.17 15.21
CA LEU A 95 -2.46 -6.29 16.14
C LEU A 95 -1.00 -6.43 16.61
N VAL A 96 -0.05 -6.44 15.67
CA VAL A 96 1.39 -6.51 15.95
C VAL A 96 1.81 -5.36 16.87
N VAL A 97 1.42 -4.13 16.56
CA VAL A 97 1.72 -2.96 17.39
C VAL A 97 1.08 -3.08 18.78
N ALA A 98 -0.16 -3.58 18.88
CA ALA A 98 -0.83 -3.79 20.16
C ALA A 98 -0.13 -4.86 21.02
N VAL A 99 0.32 -5.95 20.40
CA VAL A 99 1.06 -7.03 21.06
C VAL A 99 2.44 -6.54 21.54
N PHE A 100 3.20 -5.84 20.68
CA PHE A 100 4.58 -5.43 21.00
C PHE A 100 4.66 -4.19 21.90
N LYS A 101 3.71 -3.24 21.82
CA LYS A 101 3.70 -2.08 22.73
C LYS A 101 3.26 -2.45 24.15
N GLY A 102 2.66 -3.62 24.31
CA GLY A 102 2.47 -4.30 25.58
C GLY A 102 1.60 -3.55 26.62
N PRO A 103 1.36 -4.20 27.78
CA PRO A 103 0.62 -3.64 28.91
C PRO A 103 1.37 -2.49 29.63
N PHE A 104 2.65 -2.26 29.30
CA PHE A 104 3.53 -1.31 29.99
C PHE A 104 3.17 0.17 29.77
N SER A 105 2.34 0.49 28.77
CA SER A 105 1.95 1.87 28.48
C SER A 105 0.97 2.47 29.50
N GLY A 106 0.43 1.68 30.45
CA GLY A 106 -0.48 2.14 31.52
C GLY A 106 -1.84 2.72 31.06
N THR A 107 -1.98 2.98 29.77
CA THR A 107 -3.12 3.62 29.10
C THR A 107 -3.92 2.64 28.24
N PHE A 108 -3.44 1.41 28.10
CA PHE A 108 -4.16 0.36 27.39
C PHE A 108 -5.25 -0.21 28.31
N LYS A 109 -6.40 0.48 28.35
CA LYS A 109 -7.67 -0.13 28.77
C LYS A 109 -7.77 -1.47 28.05
N ARG A 110 -8.03 -2.58 28.77
CA ARG A 110 -8.11 -3.95 28.24
C ARG A 110 -9.07 -4.03 27.06
N ARG A 111 -8.60 -3.66 25.88
CA ARG A 111 -9.31 -3.86 24.64
C ARG A 111 -9.12 -5.33 24.34
N THR A 112 -10.21 -6.08 24.28
CA THR A 112 -10.17 -7.48 23.90
C THR A 112 -9.60 -7.53 22.48
N LEU A 113 -8.43 -8.15 22.30
CA LEU A 113 -7.83 -8.38 20.98
C LEU A 113 -8.59 -9.45 20.17
N LEU A 114 -9.60 -10.06 20.80
CA LEU A 114 -10.37 -11.16 20.24
C LEU A 114 -11.02 -10.82 18.88
N PRO A 115 -11.68 -9.66 18.67
CA PRO A 115 -12.29 -9.36 17.37
C PRO A 115 -11.25 -9.22 16.25
N ASP A 116 -10.09 -8.62 16.54
CA ASP A 116 -9.01 -8.46 15.57
C ASP A 116 -8.40 -9.82 15.18
N ILE A 117 -8.21 -10.70 16.17
CA ILE A 117 -7.75 -12.07 15.96
C ILE A 117 -8.77 -12.87 15.13
N LEU A 118 -10.06 -12.76 15.46
CA LEU A 118 -11.13 -13.44 14.73
C LEU A 118 -11.24 -12.93 13.28
N PHE A 119 -11.08 -11.63 13.04
CA PHE A 119 -11.05 -11.05 11.71
C PHE A 119 -9.89 -11.61 10.87
N ILE A 120 -8.68 -11.66 11.44
CA ILE A 120 -7.51 -12.23 10.77
C ILE A 120 -7.73 -13.72 10.49
N ALA A 121 -8.22 -14.48 11.47
CA ALA A 121 -8.52 -15.89 11.31
C ALA A 121 -9.55 -16.13 10.21
N PHE A 122 -10.62 -15.32 10.15
CA PHE A 122 -11.62 -15.38 9.08
C PHE A 122 -11.00 -15.11 7.70
N GLY A 123 -10.16 -14.07 7.56
CA GLY A 123 -9.45 -13.79 6.32
C GLY A 123 -8.57 -14.96 5.86
N TRP A 124 -7.82 -15.57 6.77
CA TRP A 124 -7.02 -16.76 6.47
C TRP A 124 -7.85 -17.97 6.07
N ILE A 125 -8.97 -18.23 6.75
CA ILE A 125 -9.89 -19.32 6.40
C ILE A 125 -10.44 -19.10 4.99
N MET A 126 -10.89 -17.87 4.67
CA MET A 126 -11.41 -17.53 3.34
C MET A 126 -10.34 -17.70 2.25
N TYR A 127 -9.09 -17.28 2.53
CA TYR A 127 -7.99 -17.45 1.60
C TYR A 127 -7.64 -18.92 1.37
N LEU A 128 -7.47 -19.70 2.45
CA LEU A 128 -7.13 -21.14 2.35
C LEU A 128 -8.26 -21.93 1.68
N PHE A 129 -9.51 -21.64 2.01
CA PHE A 129 -10.66 -22.30 1.41
C PHE A 129 -10.84 -21.89 -0.06
N GLY A 130 -10.80 -20.59 -0.37
CA GLY A 130 -10.98 -20.09 -1.73
C GLY A 130 -9.82 -20.44 -2.66
N ASP A 131 -8.61 -20.04 -2.30
CA ASP A 131 -7.42 -20.20 -3.15
C ASP A 131 -6.80 -21.59 -3.05
N GLY A 132 -6.92 -22.26 -1.91
CA GLY A 132 -6.45 -23.63 -1.73
C GLY A 132 -7.46 -24.64 -2.22
N PHE A 133 -8.64 -24.70 -1.58
CA PHE A 133 -9.60 -25.78 -1.83
C PHE A 133 -10.43 -25.57 -3.11
N ILE A 134 -11.09 -24.42 -3.28
CA ILE A 134 -12.03 -24.22 -4.39
C ILE A 134 -11.30 -24.13 -5.74
N LYS A 135 -10.14 -23.48 -5.82
CA LYS A 135 -9.36 -23.42 -7.08
C LYS A 135 -8.90 -24.78 -7.58
N MET A 136 -8.74 -25.76 -6.69
CA MET A 136 -8.41 -27.14 -7.09
C MET A 136 -9.59 -27.86 -7.73
N LEU A 137 -10.82 -27.50 -7.33
CA LEU A 137 -12.04 -28.03 -7.91
C LEU A 137 -12.36 -27.36 -9.25
N PHE A 138 -12.08 -26.06 -9.38
CA PHE A 138 -12.44 -25.26 -10.56
C PHE A 138 -11.21 -24.68 -11.27
N VAL A 139 -10.60 -25.49 -12.14
CA VAL A 139 -9.49 -25.06 -12.99
C VAL A 139 -10.02 -24.28 -14.19
N SER A 140 -10.24 -22.99 -13.97
CA SER A 140 -10.66 -22.04 -15.01
C SER A 140 -9.51 -21.09 -15.38
N PRO A 141 -9.07 -21.05 -16.65
CA PRO A 141 -8.03 -20.12 -17.09
C PRO A 141 -8.51 -18.68 -16.97
N ARG A 142 -7.60 -17.77 -16.67
CA ARG A 142 -7.92 -16.33 -16.60
C ARG A 142 -8.15 -15.75 -18.01
N PRO A 143 -8.95 -14.67 -18.13
CA PRO A 143 -9.12 -13.98 -19.40
C PRO A 143 -7.79 -13.39 -19.89
N VAL A 144 -7.67 -13.25 -21.21
CA VAL A 144 -6.51 -12.59 -21.84
C VAL A 144 -6.40 -11.14 -21.32
N GLY A 145 -5.19 -10.65 -21.07
CA GLY A 145 -4.94 -9.30 -20.54
C GLY A 145 -4.47 -9.25 -19.08
N THR A 146 -4.41 -10.38 -18.37
CA THR A 146 -3.84 -10.48 -17.02
C THR A 146 -2.43 -11.06 -17.02
N CYS A 147 -1.61 -10.59 -16.08
CA CYS A 147 -0.28 -11.14 -15.78
C CYS A 147 -0.28 -12.14 -14.63
N ASN A 148 -1.46 -12.48 -14.10
CA ASN A 148 -1.57 -13.43 -13.01
C ASN A 148 -1.48 -14.86 -13.56
N ILE A 149 -0.55 -15.65 -13.00
CA ILE A 149 -0.25 -17.03 -13.41
C ILE A 149 -1.14 -18.08 -12.73
N THR A 150 -2.00 -17.67 -11.81
CA THR A 150 -2.92 -18.57 -11.09
C THR A 150 -4.25 -18.70 -11.82
N CYS A 151 -4.99 -19.77 -11.52
CA CYS A 151 -6.38 -19.93 -11.99
C CYS A 151 -7.27 -18.73 -11.62
N GLY A 152 -8.27 -18.49 -12.48
CA GLY A 152 -9.13 -17.31 -12.40
C GLY A 152 -10.32 -17.45 -11.49
N MET A 153 -10.83 -18.67 -11.29
CA MET A 153 -12.04 -18.91 -10.52
C MET A 153 -11.74 -19.74 -9.26
N PRO A 154 -12.19 -19.31 -8.07
CA PRO A 154 -12.75 -18.00 -7.75
C PRO A 154 -11.68 -16.89 -7.72
N SER A 155 -12.13 -15.64 -7.83
CA SER A 155 -11.27 -14.46 -7.62
C SER A 155 -11.04 -14.25 -6.12
N SER A 156 -9.80 -14.45 -5.64
CA SER A 156 -9.42 -14.24 -4.24
C SER A 156 -9.84 -12.87 -3.72
N HIS A 157 -9.51 -11.79 -4.44
CA HIS A 157 -9.85 -10.43 -4.03
C HIS A 157 -11.36 -10.16 -3.99
N SER A 158 -12.13 -10.77 -4.90
CA SER A 158 -13.58 -10.62 -4.88
C SER A 158 -14.18 -11.35 -3.67
N THR A 159 -13.70 -12.56 -3.41
CA THR A 159 -14.10 -13.38 -2.26
C THR A 159 -13.72 -12.72 -0.93
N GLU A 160 -12.50 -12.19 -0.81
CA GLU A 160 -12.01 -11.46 0.36
C GLU A 160 -12.78 -10.15 0.57
N ALA A 161 -12.99 -9.36 -0.49
CA ALA A 161 -13.75 -8.11 -0.40
C ALA A 161 -15.17 -8.35 0.10
N LEU A 162 -15.85 -9.37 -0.46
CA LEU A 162 -17.20 -9.74 -0.03
C LEU A 162 -17.19 -10.26 1.42
N GLY A 163 -16.24 -11.12 1.76
CA GLY A 163 -16.09 -11.65 3.12
C GLY A 163 -15.87 -10.54 4.15
N TYR A 164 -14.95 -9.60 3.89
CA TYR A 164 -14.71 -8.46 4.77
C TYR A 164 -15.91 -7.52 4.83
N PHE A 165 -16.60 -7.30 3.72
CA PHE A 165 -17.83 -6.51 3.71
C PHE A 165 -18.91 -7.13 4.60
N VAL A 166 -19.16 -8.43 4.46
CA VAL A 166 -20.12 -9.17 5.29
C VAL A 166 -19.68 -9.13 6.76
N TRP A 167 -18.40 -9.34 7.05
CA TRP A 167 -17.86 -9.24 8.41
C TRP A 167 -18.14 -7.86 9.02
N MET A 168 -17.85 -6.77 8.30
CA MET A 168 -18.11 -5.41 8.77
C MET A 168 -19.60 -5.14 9.02
N LEU A 169 -20.49 -5.72 8.20
CA LEU A 169 -21.93 -5.62 8.41
C LEU A 169 -22.38 -6.37 9.68
N LEU A 170 -21.87 -7.59 9.90
CA LEU A 170 -22.18 -8.39 11.09
C LEU A 170 -21.65 -7.70 12.35
N GLU A 171 -20.39 -7.28 12.34
CA GLU A 171 -19.78 -6.53 13.44
C GLU A 171 -20.57 -5.25 13.74
N GLY A 172 -20.97 -4.49 12.71
CA GLY A 172 -21.78 -3.29 12.86
C GLY A 172 -23.17 -3.55 13.48
N ARG A 173 -23.76 -4.73 13.25
CA ARG A 173 -25.06 -5.12 13.82
C ARG A 173 -24.93 -5.55 15.28
N PHE A 174 -23.94 -6.38 15.59
CA PHE A 174 -23.75 -6.94 16.93
C PHE A 174 -22.98 -6.03 17.89
N ALA A 175 -22.17 -5.10 17.39
CA ALA A 175 -21.42 -4.14 18.22
C ALA A 175 -22.29 -3.03 18.84
N THR A 176 -23.59 -2.95 18.48
CA THR A 176 -24.54 -1.96 19.01
C THR A 176 -24.72 -2.04 20.53
N HIS A 177 -24.36 -3.15 21.17
CA HIS A 177 -24.47 -3.31 22.62
C HIS A 177 -23.16 -3.17 23.40
N HIS A 178 -21.97 -3.11 22.78
CA HIS A 178 -20.74 -3.10 23.61
C HIS A 178 -19.42 -2.54 23.06
N MET A 179 -19.28 -2.08 21.81
CA MET A 179 -17.94 -1.70 21.32
C MET A 179 -17.85 -0.46 20.43
N ASP A 180 -16.86 0.36 20.78
CA ASP A 180 -16.20 1.43 20.01
C ASP A 180 -15.56 0.91 18.70
N THR A 181 -16.28 0.18 17.86
CA THR A 181 -15.86 -0.18 16.48
C THR A 181 -15.93 1.04 15.56
N LEU A 182 -16.63 2.11 15.99
CA LEU A 182 -16.40 3.49 15.55
C LEU A 182 -14.97 3.97 15.79
N SER A 183 -14.05 3.19 16.38
CA SER A 183 -12.62 3.49 16.39
C SER A 183 -12.04 3.63 14.98
N PHE A 184 -12.55 2.95 13.93
CA PHE A 184 -12.10 3.27 12.57
C PHE A 184 -12.59 4.65 12.13
N VAL A 185 -13.86 5.00 12.39
CA VAL A 185 -14.41 6.32 12.07
C VAL A 185 -13.80 7.43 12.94
N ARG A 186 -13.50 7.16 14.22
CA ARG A 186 -12.81 8.06 15.14
C ARG A 186 -11.33 8.17 14.80
N TRP A 187 -10.67 7.08 14.44
CA TRP A 187 -9.29 7.08 13.93
C TRP A 187 -9.23 7.82 12.61
N TRP A 188 -10.18 7.62 11.70
CA TRP A 188 -10.29 8.35 10.44
C TRP A 188 -10.55 9.84 10.70
N LYS A 189 -11.51 10.17 11.58
CA LYS A 189 -11.74 11.56 12.04
C LYS A 189 -10.49 12.16 12.68
N HIS A 190 -9.77 11.41 13.50
CA HIS A 190 -8.55 11.85 14.16
C HIS A 190 -7.40 12.04 13.17
N PHE A 191 -7.23 11.11 12.22
CA PHE A 191 -6.27 11.19 11.13
C PHE A 191 -6.55 12.39 10.22
N CYS A 192 -7.83 12.61 9.84
CA CYS A 192 -8.26 13.81 9.13
C CYS A 192 -8.01 15.09 9.94
N HIS A 193 -8.19 15.06 11.26
CA HIS A 193 -7.94 16.20 12.13
C HIS A 193 -6.44 16.52 12.26
N VAL A 194 -5.58 15.52 12.52
CA VAL A 194 -4.12 15.66 12.61
C VAL A 194 -3.52 16.15 11.28
N THR A 195 -4.00 15.62 10.15
CA THR A 195 -3.55 16.08 8.83
C THR A 195 -4.00 17.51 8.51
N ARG A 196 -5.17 17.94 8.99
CA ARG A 196 -5.64 19.33 8.88
C ARG A 196 -4.77 20.27 9.72
N LEU A 197 -4.44 19.93 10.96
CA LEU A 197 -3.57 20.75 11.83
C LEU A 197 -2.15 20.92 11.27
N ARG A 198 -1.60 19.88 10.64
CA ARG A 198 -0.27 19.96 10.00
C ARG A 198 -0.24 20.92 8.80
N ARG A 199 -1.36 21.07 8.07
CA ARG A 199 -1.48 22.09 7.01
C ARG A 199 -1.56 23.51 7.58
N SER A 200 -2.25 23.72 8.69
CA SER A 200 -2.35 25.04 9.33
C SER A 200 -1.00 25.54 9.83
N SER A 201 -0.18 24.65 10.41
CA SER A 201 1.17 25.00 10.87
C SER A 201 2.14 25.32 9.74
N LEU A 202 1.94 24.75 8.54
CA LEU A 202 2.74 25.08 7.35
C LEU A 202 2.25 26.35 6.63
N ALA A 203 0.96 26.69 6.75
CA ALA A 203 0.40 27.92 6.18
C ALA A 203 0.69 29.16 7.06
N GLY A 204 0.98 28.98 8.35
CA GLY A 204 1.36 30.06 9.28
C GLY A 204 2.85 30.41 9.28
N ALA A 205 3.69 29.66 8.55
CA ALA A 205 5.05 30.08 8.28
C ALA A 205 5.01 31.19 7.21
N SER A 206 4.65 32.41 7.63
CA SER A 206 4.94 33.60 6.84
C SER A 206 6.40 33.52 6.37
N PRO A 207 6.69 33.78 5.09
CA PRO A 207 8.07 33.90 4.65
C PRO A 207 8.72 34.95 5.55
N VAL A 208 9.70 34.51 6.36
CA VAL A 208 10.56 35.41 7.11
C VAL A 208 11.05 36.42 6.10
N ALA A 209 10.56 37.65 6.23
CA ALA A 209 10.95 38.76 5.41
C ALA A 209 12.48 38.77 5.39
N SER A 210 13.05 38.65 4.19
CA SER A 210 14.48 38.71 3.99
C SER A 210 15.01 39.94 4.74
N PRO A 211 16.03 39.80 5.59
CA PRO A 211 16.57 40.95 6.29
C PRO A 211 17.07 41.93 5.24
N LEU A 212 16.44 43.11 5.23
CA LEU A 212 16.93 44.30 4.55
C LEU A 212 18.41 44.42 4.90
N ARG A 213 19.26 44.20 3.89
CA ARG A 213 20.69 44.47 3.97
C ARG A 213 20.83 45.97 4.21
N SER A 214 21.28 46.30 5.42
CA SER A 214 21.62 47.63 5.86
C SER A 214 22.74 48.23 4.98
N PRO A 215 22.75 49.57 4.83
CA PRO A 215 23.66 50.27 3.94
C PRO A 215 25.11 50.11 4.39
N SER A 216 26.00 49.83 3.43
CA SER A 216 27.43 49.81 3.65
C SER A 216 27.95 51.19 4.09
N PRO A 217 28.77 51.26 5.15
CA PRO A 217 29.32 52.50 5.66
C PRO A 217 30.34 53.12 4.70
N SER A 218 30.26 54.45 4.63
CA SER A 218 31.17 55.37 3.95
C SER A 218 32.67 55.07 4.19
N PRO A 219 33.53 55.18 3.15
CA PRO A 219 34.97 54.98 3.28
C PRO A 219 35.62 56.12 4.07
N ARG A 220 36.29 55.75 5.16
CA ARG A 220 37.12 56.65 5.96
C ARG A 220 38.48 56.80 5.28
N TRP A 221 38.85 58.05 5.08
CA TRP A 221 40.04 58.55 4.44
C TRP A 221 41.32 58.06 5.14
N ALA A 222 42.13 57.27 4.42
CA ALA A 222 43.53 57.08 4.72
C ALA A 222 44.34 57.87 3.71
N SER A 223 44.89 58.98 4.20
CA SER A 223 45.91 59.80 3.56
C SER A 223 47.14 58.97 3.20
N SER A 224 47.57 59.02 1.94
CA SER A 224 49.00 59.09 1.62
C SER A 224 49.22 59.74 0.26
N PRO A 225 50.34 60.45 0.08
CA PRO A 225 50.48 61.51 -0.91
C PRO A 225 51.32 61.07 -2.11
N LEU A 226 51.23 61.88 -3.18
CA LEU A 226 52.31 62.33 -4.07
C LEU A 226 52.07 62.12 -5.58
N ARG A 227 52.12 63.27 -6.27
CA ARG A 227 52.68 63.53 -7.62
C ARG A 227 51.90 62.91 -8.80
N GLY A 228 51.60 63.64 -9.87
CA GLY A 228 51.96 64.98 -10.31
C GLY A 228 50.97 65.43 -11.40
N ARG A 229 50.75 66.75 -11.56
CA ARG A 229 51.18 67.54 -12.74
C ARG A 229 50.96 66.78 -14.07
N ARG A 230 50.23 67.29 -15.06
CA ARG A 230 50.45 68.61 -15.68
C ARG A 230 49.31 68.94 -16.67
N TRP A 231 48.82 70.19 -16.65
CA TRP A 231 48.51 71.12 -17.78
C TRP A 231 47.76 70.54 -19.00
N GLY A 232 46.64 71.08 -19.47
CA GLY A 232 46.25 72.48 -19.69
C GLY A 232 45.68 72.56 -21.12
N PRO A 233 44.66 73.39 -21.42
CA PRO A 233 43.85 73.26 -22.63
C PRO A 233 44.37 74.11 -23.79
N GLY A 234 44.07 73.63 -24.99
CA GLY A 234 43.99 74.38 -26.24
C GLY A 234 42.96 73.70 -27.10
#